data_AF-G0EFM6-F1
#
_entry.id   AF-G0EFM6-F1
#
_cell.length_a   1.000
_cell.length_b   1.000
_cell.length_c   1.000
_cell.angle_alpha   90.00
_cell.angle_beta   90.00
_cell.angle_gamma   90.00
#
_symmetry.space_group_name_H-M   'P 1'
#
loop_
_entity.id
_entity.type
_entity.pdbx_description
1 polymer ?
#
loop_
_entity_poly.entity_id
_entity_poly.type
_entity_poly.pdbx_seq_one_letter_code
_entity_poly.pdbx_strand_id
1 'polypeptide(L)'
;MPPVKFYLDPSRYAELERLARERGTTIPQLVKRLVEDWLEGRLCAGTGARPGHSVDEARLREFERRLELLEETVKALLRIIAGR
;
A
#
# COMPACT_ATOMS: atom_id res chain seq x y z
N MET A 1 20.28 19.88 11.18
CA MET A 1 18.82 19.63 11.14
C MET A 1 18.28 19.89 12.54
N PRO A 2 17.24 20.73 12.72
CA PRO A 2 16.70 21.03 14.04
C PRO A 2 16.03 19.78 14.66
N PRO A 3 16.06 19.63 16.00
CA PRO A 3 15.44 18.49 16.67
C PRO A 3 13.91 18.57 16.58
N VAL A 4 13.29 17.53 16.02
CA VAL A 4 11.83 17.37 16.00
C VAL A 4 11.41 16.64 17.27
N LYS A 5 10.53 17.25 18.06
CA LYS A 5 9.89 16.62 19.22
C LYS A 5 8.48 16.20 18.84
N PHE A 6 8.13 14.96 19.14
CA PHE A 6 6.78 14.45 18.97
C PHE A 6 6.46 13.56 20.16
N TYR A 7 5.18 13.48 20.50
CA TYR A 7 4.69 12.65 21.58
C TYR A 7 4.08 11.38 20.98
N LEU A 8 4.37 10.25 21.63
CA LEU A 8 3.83 8.95 21.29
C LEU A 8 3.08 8.41 22.51
N ASP A 9 1.97 7.73 22.26
CA ASP A 9 1.34 6.93 23.30
C ASP A 9 2.32 5.86 23.82
N PRO A 10 2.25 5.48 25.11
CA PRO A 10 3.21 4.54 25.71
C PRO A 10 3.33 3.21 24.95
N SER A 11 2.22 2.68 24.42
CA SER A 11 2.21 1.45 23.64
C SER A 11 3.01 1.55 22.34
N ARG A 12 2.96 2.71 21.66
CA ARG A 12 3.73 2.94 20.44
C ARG A 12 5.22 3.13 20.74
N TYR A 13 5.53 3.78 21.85
CA TYR A 13 6.90 3.91 22.32
C TYR A 13 7.53 2.55 22.66
N ALA A 14 6.79 1.68 23.37
CA ALA A 14 7.24 0.33 23.69
C ALA A 14 7.52 -0.50 22.42
N GLU A 15 6.68 -0.37 21.40
CA GLU A 15 6.89 -1.06 20.13
C GLU A 15 8.14 -0.56 19.39
N LEU A 16 8.40 0.75 19.38
CA LEU A 16 9.63 1.31 18.83
C LEU A 16 10.86 0.84 19.61
N GLU A 17 10.78 0.75 20.93
CA GLU A 17 11.87 0.24 21.77
C GLU A 17 12.17 -1.23 21.46
N ARG A 18 11.13 -2.05 21.31
CA ARG A 18 11.26 -3.47 20.92
C ARG A 18 11.96 -3.60 19.57
N LEU A 19 11.48 -2.89 18.56
CA LEU A 19 12.05 -2.90 17.21
C LEU A 19 13.50 -2.38 17.18
N ALA A 20 13.81 -1.36 17.97
CA ALA A 20 15.16 -0.83 18.07
C ALA A 20 16.11 -1.88 18.67
N ARG A 21 15.68 -2.56 19.74
CA ARG A 21 16.44 -3.63 20.40
C ARG A 21 16.68 -4.82 19.45
N GLU A 22 15.65 -5.28 18.75
CA GLU A 22 15.75 -6.39 17.78
C GLU A 22 16.74 -6.09 16.64
N ARG A 23 16.83 -4.83 16.23
CA ARG A 23 17.73 -4.38 15.16
C ARG A 23 19.10 -3.90 15.65
N GLY A 24 19.36 -3.97 16.95
CA GLY A 24 20.60 -3.46 17.55
C GLY A 24 20.83 -1.97 17.31
N THR A 25 19.75 -1.19 17.24
CA THR A 25 19.78 0.26 16.96
C THR A 25 19.11 1.06 18.08
N THR A 26 19.12 2.38 17.97
CA THR A 26 18.44 3.29 18.90
C THR A 26 17.11 3.75 18.32
N ILE A 27 16.15 4.15 19.17
CA ILE A 27 14.86 4.69 18.72
C ILE A 27 15.04 5.89 17.75
N PRO A 28 15.92 6.88 18.02
CA PRO A 28 16.12 7.99 17.09
C PRO A 28 16.65 7.55 15.71
N GLN A 29 17.57 6.58 15.67
CA GLN A 29 18.09 6.04 14.41
C GLN A 29 17.02 5.23 13.65
N LEU A 30 16.23 4.44 14.37
CA LEU A 30 15.10 3.71 13.80
C LEU A 30 14.08 4.67 13.17
N VAL A 31 13.65 5.70 13.91
CA VAL A 31 12.71 6.72 13.41
C VAL A 31 13.28 7.46 12.21
N LYS A 32 14.54 7.88 12.28
CA LYS A 32 15.22 8.54 11.15
C LYS A 32 15.16 7.67 9.89
N ARG A 33 15.53 6.40 10.02
CA ARG A 33 15.52 5.46 8.89
C ARG A 33 14.11 5.22 8.35
N LEU A 34 13.11 5.09 9.21
CA LEU A 34 11.71 4.96 8.79
C LEU A 34 11.24 6.21 8.02
N VAL A 35 11.63 7.41 8.44
CA VAL A 35 11.29 8.65 7.72
C VAL A 35 12.01 8.73 6.37
N GLU A 36 13.31 8.41 6.33
CA GLU A 36 14.09 8.37 5.09
C GLU A 36 13.52 7.34 4.11
N ASP A 37 13.23 6.12 4.59
CA ASP A 37 12.60 5.07 3.80
C ASP A 37 11.20 5.47 3.30
N TRP A 38 10.43 6.24 4.07
CA TRP A 38 9.13 6.76 3.64
C TRP A 38 9.27 7.84 2.57
N LEU A 39 10.19 8.79 2.75
CA LEU A 39 10.48 9.86 1.77
C LEU A 39 11.03 9.30 0.46
N GLU A 40 11.85 8.25 0.52
CA GLU A 40 12.38 7.54 -0.64
C GLU A 40 11.39 6.54 -1.25
N GLY A 41 10.17 6.44 -0.71
CA GLY A 41 9.11 5.55 -1.21
C GLY A 41 9.35 4.06 -0.93
N ARG A 42 10.36 3.71 -0.12
CA ARG A 42 10.67 2.34 0.31
C ARG A 42 9.70 1.80 1.37
N LEU A 43 9.04 2.69 2.12
CA LEU A 43 7.97 2.34 3.07
C LEU A 43 6.62 2.84 2.58
N CYS A 44 5.73 1.89 2.29
CA CYS A 44 4.33 2.19 2.02
C CYS A 44 3.54 2.06 3.32
N ALA A 45 3.18 3.19 3.94
CA ALA A 45 2.19 3.19 5.00
C ALA A 45 0.87 2.70 4.40
N GLY A 46 0.31 1.60 4.89
CA GLY A 46 -1.00 1.09 4.45
C GLY A 46 -2.01 2.24 4.49
N THR A 47 -2.56 2.65 3.35
CA THR A 47 -3.75 2.05 2.77
C THR A 47 -3.56 1.80 1.28
N GLY A 48 -3.25 0.57 0.85
CA GLY A 48 -3.47 0.14 -0.55
C GLY A 48 -2.93 1.04 -1.67
N ALA A 49 -2.04 1.98 -1.36
CA ALA A 49 -1.58 3.03 -2.25
C ALA A 49 -0.09 3.19 -1.98
N ARG A 50 0.69 2.45 -2.76
CA ARG A 50 2.11 2.74 -2.90
C ARG A 50 2.22 4.09 -3.64
N PRO A 51 3.06 5.05 -3.19
CA PRO A 51 3.60 6.04 -4.11
C PRO A 51 4.56 5.28 -5.04
N GLY A 52 4.03 4.75 -6.15
CA GLY A 52 4.76 3.84 -7.04
C GLY A 52 4.04 2.53 -7.39
N HIS A 53 2.76 2.33 -7.04
CA HIS A 53 1.93 1.44 -7.86
C HIS A 53 1.58 2.24 -9.11
N SER A 54 2.49 2.24 -10.09
CA SER A 54 1.99 1.97 -11.43
C SER A 54 1.18 0.69 -11.26
N VAL A 55 -0.13 0.73 -11.47
CA VAL A 55 -0.82 -0.51 -11.82
C VAL A 55 0.05 -1.07 -12.94
N ASP A 56 0.73 -2.20 -12.72
CA ASP A 56 1.45 -2.88 -13.80
C ASP A 56 0.51 -2.84 -14.98
N GLU A 57 0.86 -2.13 -16.07
CA GLU A 57 -0.08 -1.92 -17.18
C GLU A 57 -0.65 -3.28 -17.64
N ALA A 58 0.12 -4.35 -17.48
CA ALA A 58 -0.31 -5.73 -17.64
C ALA A 58 -1.53 -6.12 -16.78
N ARG A 59 -1.54 -5.78 -15.49
CA ARG A 59 -2.65 -6.06 -14.57
C ARG A 59 -3.86 -5.18 -14.88
N LEU A 60 -3.65 -3.92 -15.29
CA LEU A 60 -4.75 -3.05 -15.74
C LEU A 60 -5.39 -3.60 -17.01
N ARG A 61 -4.56 -3.95 -18.01
CA ARG A 61 -5.01 -4.57 -19.27
C ARG A 61 -5.68 -5.92 -19.06
N GLU A 62 -5.25 -6.70 -18.08
CA GLU A 62 -5.91 -7.95 -17.71
C GLU A 62 -7.29 -7.69 -17.10
N PHE A 63 -7.41 -6.69 -16.22
CA PHE A 63 -8.69 -6.27 -15.67
C PHE A 63 -9.63 -5.75 -16.75
N GLU A 64 -9.15 -4.91 -17.67
CA GLU A 64 -9.92 -4.41 -18.81
C GLU A 64 -10.41 -5.55 -19.71
N ARG A 65 -9.55 -6.51 -20.06
CA ARG A 65 -9.96 -7.71 -20.82
C ARG A 65 -11.02 -8.53 -20.10
N ARG A 66 -10.91 -8.68 -18.78
CA ARG A 66 -11.90 -9.41 -17.98
C ARG A 66 -13.25 -8.69 -17.93
N LEU A 67 -13.25 -7.36 -17.88
CA LEU A 67 -14.48 -6.55 -17.94
C LEU A 67 -15.14 -6.65 -19.32
N GLU A 68 -14.38 -6.60 -20.40
CA GLU A 68 -14.89 -6.74 -21.76
C GLU A 68 -15.55 -8.12 -22.00
N LEU A 69 -14.89 -9.20 -21.55
CA LEU A 69 -15.47 -10.55 -21.59
C LEU A 69 -16.76 -10.66 -20.77
N LEU A 70 -16.80 -10.01 -19.60
CA LEU A 70 -17.99 -9.99 -18.76
C LEU A 70 -19.14 -9.23 -19.44
N GLU A 71 -18.86 -8.10 -20.07
CA GLU A 71 -19.84 -7.32 -20.80
C GLU A 71 -20.45 -8.10 -21.97
N GLU A 72 -19.62 -8.79 -22.75
CA GLU A 72 -20.09 -9.63 -23.86
C GLU A 72 -20.91 -10.83 -23.35
N THR A 73 -20.50 -11.44 -22.23
CA THR A 73 -21.27 -12.52 -21.60
C THR A 73 -22.64 -12.03 -21.14
N VAL A 74 -22.69 -10.86 -20.49
CA VAL A 74 -23.95 -10.26 -20.05
C VAL A 74 -24.85 -9.93 -21.26
N LYS A 75 -24.30 -9.36 -22.33
CA LYS A 75 -25.07 -9.09 -23.57
C LYS A 75 -25.62 -10.37 -24.19
N ALA A 76 -24.82 -11.44 -24.25
CA ALA A 76 -25.26 -12.74 -24.77
C ALA A 76 -26.41 -13.32 -23.93
N LEU A 77 -26.29 -13.29 -22.60
CA LEU A 77 -27.34 -13.72 -21.69
C LEU A 77 -28.61 -12.87 -21.84
N LEU A 78 -28.47 -11.55 -21.95
CA LEU A 78 -29.59 -10.66 -22.19
C LEU A 78 -30.28 -10.94 -23.53
N ARG A 79 -29.55 -11.28 -24.61
CA ARG A 79 -30.18 -11.72 -25.86
C ARG A 79 -30.95 -13.03 -25.71
N ILE A 80 -30.44 -13.98 -24.92
CA ILE A 80 -31.11 -15.26 -24.66
C ILE A 80 -32.39 -15.07 -23.86
N ILE A 81 -32.41 -14.08 -22.95
CA ILE A 81 -33.56 -13.78 -22.10
C ILE A 81 -34.57 -12.87 -22.82
N ALA A 82 -34.11 -11.88 -23.59
CA ALA A 82 -34.95 -10.92 -24.30
C ALA A 82 -35.44 -11.42 -25.67
N GLY A 83 -34.80 -12.43 -26.25
CA GLY A 83 -35.23 -13.12 -27.47
C GLY A 83 -36.15 -14.32 -27.21
N ARG A 84 -36.65 -14.48 -25.98
CA ARG A 84 -37.57 -15.53 -25.55
C ARG A 84 -38.92 -14.93 -25.15
#